data_AF-A0A957AE57-F1
#
_entry.id   AF-A0A957AE57-F1
#
_cell.length_a   1.000
_cell.length_b   1.000
_cell.length_c   1.000
_cell.angle_alpha   90.00
_cell.angle_beta   90.00
_cell.angle_gamma   90.00
#
_symmetry.space_group_name_H-M   'P 1'
#
loop_
_entity.id
_entity.type
_entity.pdbx_description
1 polymer ?
#
loop_
_entity_poly.entity_id
_entity_poly.type
_entity_poly.pdbx_seq_one_letter_code
_entity_poly.pdbx_strand_id
1 'polypeptide(L)'
;MATNPINPDATARVEIEYCARCGFLPRATWLAQELLNTFSLELRELALVPGQGGILEVRVDDEVIYNRKDDDGFVDPKVVKQAIRDRIAPGRSLGHSDR
;
A
#
# COMPACT_ATOMS: atom_id res chain seq x y z
N MET A 1 16.67 4.54 -11.36
CA MET A 1 15.50 4.30 -10.49
C MET A 1 14.84 5.64 -10.24
N ALA A 2 13.51 5.74 -10.34
CA ALA A 2 12.82 7.00 -10.08
C ALA A 2 12.93 7.34 -8.58
N THR A 3 13.30 8.57 -8.27
CA THR A 3 13.35 9.11 -6.90
C THR A 3 12.08 9.91 -6.63
N ASN A 4 11.59 9.93 -5.39
CA ASN A 4 10.51 10.84 -5.03
C ASN A 4 11.03 12.29 -5.11
N PRO A 5 10.41 13.17 -5.93
CA PRO A 5 10.88 14.55 -6.10
C PRO A 5 10.60 15.45 -4.88
N ILE A 6 9.73 15.02 -3.96
CA ILE A 6 9.36 15.75 -2.75
C ILE A 6 10.32 15.40 -1.60
N ASN A 7 10.69 14.12 -1.47
CA ASN A 7 11.66 13.64 -0.51
C ASN A 7 12.65 12.67 -1.17
N PRO A 8 13.89 13.09 -1.48
CA PRO A 8 14.87 12.22 -2.13
C PRO A 8 15.37 11.07 -1.24
N ASP A 9 15.21 11.18 0.08
CA ASP A 9 15.61 10.14 1.04
C ASP A 9 14.55 9.03 1.18
N ALA A 10 13.36 9.22 0.60
CA ALA A 10 12.31 8.20 0.55
C ALA A 10 12.75 7.04 -0.34
N THR A 11 12.96 5.87 0.28
CA THR A 11 13.45 4.67 -0.41
C THR A 11 12.39 3.59 -0.57
N ALA A 12 11.34 3.58 0.24
CA ALA A 12 10.35 2.51 0.26
C ALA A 12 9.47 2.47 -1.00
N ARG A 13 9.29 1.27 -1.57
CA ARG A 13 8.38 1.04 -2.71
C ARG A 13 7.18 0.22 -2.29
N VAL A 14 5.98 0.74 -2.59
CA VAL A 14 4.73 -0.01 -2.39
C VAL A 14 4.22 -0.56 -3.71
N GLU A 15 3.83 -1.83 -3.73
CA GLU A 15 3.09 -2.42 -4.85
C GLU A 15 1.72 -2.86 -4.38
N ILE A 16 0.70 -2.64 -5.22
CA ILE A 16 -0.62 -3.24 -5.06
C ILE A 16 -0.87 -4.12 -6.28
N GLU A 17 -0.73 -5.44 -6.11
CA GLU A 17 -1.04 -6.41 -7.15
C GLU A 17 -2.53 -6.74 -7.10
N TYR A 18 -3.24 -6.60 -8.22
CA TYR A 18 -4.69 -6.76 -8.26
C TYR A 18 -5.14 -7.56 -9.48
N CYS A 19 -6.19 -8.38 -9.32
CA CYS A 19 -6.77 -9.10 -10.43
C CYS A 19 -7.42 -8.13 -11.45
N ALA A 20 -6.79 -7.98 -12.61
CA ALA A 20 -7.23 -7.06 -13.66
C ALA A 20 -8.60 -7.43 -14.25
N ARG A 21 -8.99 -8.71 -14.16
CA ARG A 21 -10.24 -9.26 -14.72
C ARG A 21 -11.36 -9.46 -13.68
N CYS A 22 -11.10 -9.18 -12.41
CA CYS A 22 -12.05 -9.46 -11.32
C CYS A 22 -12.79 -8.20 -10.82
N GLY A 23 -12.63 -7.06 -11.51
CA GLY A 23 -13.20 -5.78 -11.07
C GLY A 23 -12.53 -5.20 -9.82
N PHE A 24 -11.27 -5.56 -9.55
CA PHE A 24 -10.56 -5.11 -8.34
C PHE A 24 -9.78 -3.81 -8.50
N LEU A 25 -9.65 -3.29 -9.73
CA LEU A 25 -9.00 -2.00 -10.00
C LEU A 25 -9.55 -0.87 -9.12
N PRO A 26 -10.88 -0.65 -8.97
CA PRO A 26 -11.40 0.41 -8.12
C PRO A 26 -10.95 0.30 -6.66
N ARG A 27 -10.88 -0.92 -6.11
CA ARG A 27 -10.40 -1.16 -4.74
C ARG A 27 -8.90 -0.91 -4.63
N ALA A 28 -8.11 -1.37 -5.60
CA ALA A 28 -6.67 -1.13 -5.64
C ALA A 28 -6.34 0.37 -5.72
N THR A 29 -7.06 1.10 -6.58
CA THR A 29 -6.89 2.55 -6.74
C THR A 29 -7.37 3.35 -5.53
N TRP A 30 -8.45 2.93 -4.87
CA TRP A 30 -8.87 3.55 -3.61
C TRP A 30 -7.82 3.36 -2.52
N LEU A 31 -7.29 2.14 -2.35
CA LEU A 31 -6.23 1.88 -1.39
C LEU A 31 -4.96 2.69 -1.74
N ALA A 32 -4.59 2.78 -3.01
CA ALA A 32 -3.48 3.62 -3.45
C ALA A 32 -3.66 5.09 -3.03
N GLN A 33 -4.88 5.64 -3.17
CA GLN A 33 -5.18 7.01 -2.73
C GLN A 33 -5.03 7.16 -1.21
N GLU A 34 -5.56 6.23 -0.43
CA GLU A 34 -5.39 6.23 1.03
C GLU A 34 -3.92 6.24 1.45
N LEU A 35 -3.10 5.41 0.79
CA LEU A 35 -1.68 5.30 1.08
C LEU A 35 -0.91 6.55 0.65
N LEU A 36 -1.15 7.08 -0.54
CA LEU A 36 -0.48 8.28 -1.03
C LEU A 36 -0.89 9.54 -0.26
N ASN A 37 -2.15 9.66 0.17
CA ASN A 37 -2.59 10.74 1.05
C ASN A 37 -1.90 10.69 2.41
N THR A 38 -1.49 9.50 2.87
CA THR A 38 -0.86 9.32 4.17
C THR A 38 0.68 9.43 4.09
N PHE A 39 1.31 8.78 3.11
CA PHE A 39 2.75 8.52 3.07
C PHE A 39 3.47 9.14 1.85
N SER A 40 2.92 10.19 1.24
CA SER A 40 3.51 10.82 0.04
C SER A 40 4.95 11.32 0.23
N LEU A 41 5.38 11.57 1.45
CA LEU A 41 6.74 12.02 1.77
C LEU A 41 7.69 10.86 2.10
N GLU A 42 7.17 9.68 2.42
CA GLU A 42 7.95 8.52 2.87
C GLU A 42 8.12 7.45 1.79
N LEU A 43 7.21 7.43 0.82
CA LEU A 43 7.25 6.49 -0.30
C LEU A 43 8.11 7.03 -1.44
N ARG A 44 9.00 6.21 -1.96
CA ARG A 44 9.68 6.46 -3.23
C ARG A 44 8.66 6.46 -4.37
N GLU A 45 7.84 5.42 -4.41
CA GLU A 45 6.81 5.21 -5.41
C GLU A 45 5.73 4.24 -4.91
N LEU A 46 4.57 4.30 -5.55
CA LEU A 46 3.51 3.30 -5.44
C LEU A 46 3.18 2.80 -6.85
N ALA A 47 3.12 1.48 -7.03
CA ALA A 47 2.77 0.85 -8.29
C ALA A 47 1.47 0.04 -8.18
N LEU A 48 0.59 0.19 -9.17
CA LEU A 48 -0.54 -0.72 -9.39
C LEU A 48 -0.10 -1.80 -10.39
N VAL A 49 -0.05 -3.05 -9.94
CA VAL A 49 0.45 -4.18 -10.74
C VAL A 49 -0.71 -5.07 -11.18
N PRO A 50 -1.00 -5.20 -12.49
CA PRO A 50 -2.02 -6.12 -12.97
C PRO A 50 -1.62 -7.59 -12.75
N GLY A 51 -2.46 -8.33 -12.03
CA GLY A 51 -2.32 -9.76 -11.75
C GLY A 51 -3.56 -10.57 -12.15
N GLN A 52 -3.61 -11.84 -11.73
CA GLN A 52 -4.68 -12.79 -12.07
C GLN A 52 -5.16 -13.56 -10.82
N GLY A 53 -6.16 -14.43 -10.98
CA GLY A 53 -6.56 -15.38 -9.93
C GLY A 53 -7.20 -14.77 -8.68
N GLY A 54 -7.90 -13.64 -8.82
CA GLY A 54 -8.56 -12.99 -7.69
C GLY A 54 -7.60 -12.40 -6.65
N ILE A 55 -6.34 -12.12 -7.04
CA ILE A 55 -5.34 -11.48 -6.19
C ILE A 55 -5.73 -10.04 -5.84
N LEU A 56 -5.46 -9.67 -4.60
CA LEU A 56 -5.37 -8.29 -4.13
C LEU A 56 -4.37 -8.33 -2.96
N GLU A 57 -3.14 -7.95 -3.26
CA GLU A 57 -1.98 -8.09 -2.37
C GLU A 57 -1.23 -6.76 -2.32
N VAL A 58 -0.75 -6.39 -1.13
CA VAL A 58 0.08 -5.19 -0.94
C VAL A 58 1.46 -5.63 -0.49
N ARG A 59 2.49 -5.09 -1.16
CA ARG A 59 3.89 -5.33 -0.82
C ARG A 59 4.61 -4.03 -0.49
N VAL A 60 5.56 -4.10 0.45
CA VAL A 60 6.55 -3.06 0.73
C VAL A 60 7.92 -3.66 0.48
N ASP A 61 8.67 -3.11 -0.47
CA ASP A 61 10.01 -3.60 -0.84
C ASP A 61 10.04 -5.14 -1.02
N ASP A 62 9.09 -5.64 -1.83
CA ASP A 62 8.87 -7.06 -2.18
C ASP A 62 8.38 -7.96 -1.02
N GLU A 63 8.20 -7.42 0.19
CA GLU A 63 7.60 -8.14 1.32
C GLU A 63 6.08 -7.97 1.35
N VAL A 64 5.34 -9.08 1.42
CA VAL A 64 3.87 -9.07 1.52
C VAL A 64 3.43 -8.58 2.90
N ILE A 65 2.64 -7.51 2.93
CA ILE A 65 2.10 -6.93 4.16
C ILE A 65 0.59 -7.13 4.30
N TYR A 66 -0.09 -7.45 3.21
CA TYR A 66 -1.52 -7.73 3.17
C TYR A 66 -1.82 -8.68 2.01
N ASN A 67 -2.67 -9.67 2.25
CA ASN A 67 -3.24 -10.53 1.22
C ASN A 67 -4.73 -10.73 1.45
N ARG A 68 -5.55 -10.46 0.43
CA ARG A 68 -7.01 -10.66 0.47
C ARG A 68 -7.43 -12.06 0.90
N LYS A 69 -6.63 -13.09 0.57
CA LYS A 69 -6.95 -14.48 0.93
C LYS A 69 -6.97 -14.71 2.43
N ASP A 70 -6.28 -13.87 3.19
CA ASP A 70 -6.12 -14.02 4.64
C ASP A 70 -7.13 -13.17 5.43
N ASP A 71 -7.86 -12.25 4.77
CA ASP A 71 -8.70 -11.22 5.42
C ASP A 71 -10.16 -11.19 4.92
N ASP A 72 -10.73 -12.38 4.61
CA ASP A 72 -12.13 -12.60 4.18
C ASP A 72 -12.63 -11.70 3.04
N GLY A 73 -11.72 -11.10 2.27
CA GLY A 73 -12.06 -10.26 1.12
C GLY A 73 -12.21 -8.76 1.41
N PHE A 74 -12.12 -8.31 2.66
CA PHE A 74 -12.13 -6.89 2.99
C PHE A 74 -10.70 -6.38 3.19
N VAL A 75 -10.45 -5.13 2.80
CA VAL A 75 -9.18 -4.46 3.09
C VAL A 75 -9.52 -3.38 4.11
N ASP A 76 -9.11 -3.56 5.36
CA ASP A 76 -9.15 -2.43 6.30
C ASP A 76 -7.95 -1.51 6.03
N PRO A 77 -8.17 -0.29 5.48
CA PRO A 77 -7.08 0.63 5.16
C PRO A 77 -6.34 1.07 6.43
N LYS A 78 -6.96 1.02 7.62
CA LYS A 78 -6.28 1.30 8.89
C LYS A 78 -5.17 0.27 9.12
N VAL A 79 -5.49 -1.01 9.01
CA VAL A 79 -4.53 -2.11 9.22
C VAL A 79 -3.38 -2.02 8.21
N VAL A 80 -3.69 -1.79 6.93
CA VAL A 80 -2.66 -1.64 5.90
C VAL A 80 -1.77 -0.43 6.17
N LYS A 81 -2.35 0.72 6.53
CA LYS A 81 -1.58 1.93 6.88
C LYS A 81 -0.67 1.71 8.10
N GLN A 82 -1.17 1.04 9.14
CA GLN A 82 -0.35 0.69 10.31
C GLN A 82 0.83 -0.21 9.92
N ALA A 83 0.57 -1.29 9.17
CA ALA A 83 1.59 -2.24 8.74
C ALA A 83 2.69 -1.61 7.86
N ILE A 84 2.31 -0.63 7.01
CA ILE A 84 3.27 0.16 6.22
C ILE A 84 4.06 1.10 7.13
N ARG A 85 3.39 1.86 8.01
CA ARG A 85 4.02 2.81 8.93
C ARG A 85 5.08 2.14 9.80
N ASP A 86 4.79 0.95 10.31
CA ASP A 86 5.72 0.22 11.18
C ASP A 86 7.01 -0.17 10.45
N ARG A 87 6.98 -0.27 9.11
CA ARG A 87 8.16 -0.52 8.27
C ARG A 87 8.88 0.74 7.82
N ILE A 88 8.15 1.74 7.30
CA ILE A 88 8.75 2.86 6.56
C ILE A 88 8.91 4.13 7.41
N ALA A 89 8.17 4.24 8.51
CA ALA A 89 8.15 5.42 9.38
C ALA A 89 7.86 5.04 10.85
N PRO A 90 8.72 4.19 11.48
CA PRO A 90 8.51 3.72 12.83
C PRO A 90 8.47 4.92 13.80
N GLY A 91 7.34 5.09 14.49
CA GLY A 91 7.11 6.21 15.42
C GLY A 91 6.27 7.37 14.87
N ARG A 92 5.91 7.37 13.58
CA ARG A 92 4.94 8.33 13.04
C ARG A 92 3.54 8.00 13.57
N SER A 93 2.85 9.00 14.13
CA SER A 93 1.43 8.86 14.47
C SER A 93 0.55 8.96 13.21
N LEU A 94 -0.45 8.08 13.12
CA LEU A 94 -1.48 8.07 12.08
C LEU A 94 -2.81 8.67 12.58
N GLY A 95 -2.78 9.39 13.71
CA GLY A 95 -3.96 10.05 14.27
C GLY A 95 -5.08 9.07 14.60
N HIS A 96 -6.25 9.24 13.97
CA HIS A 96 -7.40 8.35 14.15
C HIS A 96 -7.11 6.89 13.75
N SER A 97 -6.10 6.64 12.93
CA SER A 97 -5.72 5.28 12.57
C SER A 97 -4.90 4.57 13.65
N ASP A 98 -4.45 5.25 14.71
CA ASP A 98 -3.77 4.62 15.87
C ASP A 98 -4.74 4.17 16.98
N ARG A 99 -6.01 4.60 16.93
CA ARG A 99 -7.04 4.31 17.94
C ARG A 99 -8.05 3.31 17.41
#